data_AF-A0AAD3SKB8-F1
#
_entry.id   AF-A0AAD3SKB8-F1
#
_cell.length_a   1.000
_cell.length_b   1.000
_cell.length_c   1.000
_cell.angle_alpha   90.00
_cell.angle_beta   90.00
_cell.angle_gamma   90.00
#
_symmetry.space_group_name_H-M   'P 1'
#
loop_
_entity.id
_entity.type
_entity.pdbx_description
1 polymer ?
#
loop_
_entity_poly.entity_id
_entity_poly.type
_entity_poly.pdbx_seq_one_letter_code
_entity_poly.pdbx_strand_id
1 'polypeptide(L)'
;MKEGGQDYGTEKNCSSKPTKGEDSCAAWAKDVKECEEKYGLNRDYGLSTEEVEKKPAIFGWNALDDHEGPSIWRLILDQFNDTLVRILLCAAVVSFVLAWYDGQEGGEMEITAFVEPLVIFLILIVNACVGV
;
A
#
# COMPACT_ATOMS: atom_id res chain seq x y z
N MET A 1 36.47 10.92 28.22
CA MET A 1 35.85 12.12 27.60
C MET A 1 34.41 11.76 27.29
N LYS A 2 33.36 12.39 27.81
CA LYS A 2 33.13 13.41 28.83
C LYS A 2 31.65 13.24 29.23
N GLU A 3 31.38 13.31 30.53
CA GLU A 3 30.19 13.89 31.21
C GLU A 3 28.78 13.55 30.65
N GLY A 4 27.87 12.94 31.40
CA GLY A 4 27.51 13.31 32.77
C GLY A 4 26.60 14.53 32.72
N GLY A 5 25.30 14.31 32.50
CA GLY A 5 24.27 15.35 32.50
C GLY A 5 23.01 14.81 33.14
N GLN A 6 22.97 14.86 34.47
CA GLN A 6 21.73 14.88 35.24
C GLN A 6 21.04 16.20 34.94
N ASP A 7 19.77 16.17 34.50
CA ASP A 7 18.91 17.34 34.59
C ASP A 7 17.65 16.96 35.37
N TYR A 8 17.53 17.63 36.52
CA TYR A 8 16.50 17.46 37.54
C TYR A 8 15.36 18.43 37.23
N GLY A 9 14.13 17.90 37.17
CA GLY A 9 12.92 18.64 37.54
C GLY A 9 12.44 19.73 36.59
N THR A 10 11.33 19.45 35.91
CA THR A 10 10.27 20.45 35.77
C THR A 10 8.94 19.72 35.83
N GLU A 11 8.30 19.76 37.00
CA GLU A 11 6.89 19.46 37.17
C GLU A 11 6.08 20.31 36.19
N LYS A 12 5.58 19.67 35.13
CA LYS A 12 4.54 20.27 34.30
C LYS A 12 3.21 19.70 34.76
N ASN A 13 2.51 20.53 35.51
CA ASN A 13 1.13 20.37 35.93
C ASN A 13 0.25 20.25 34.67
N CYS A 14 0.06 19.03 34.16
CA CYS A 14 -0.83 18.74 33.04
C CYS A 14 -2.26 18.53 33.57
N SER A 15 -2.94 19.65 33.81
CA SER A 15 -4.39 19.68 33.82
C SER A 15 -4.89 19.49 32.38
N SER A 16 -5.30 18.27 32.05
CA SER A 16 -6.11 18.00 30.86
C SER A 16 -7.18 16.97 31.19
N LYS A 17 -8.41 17.36 30.86
CA LYS A 17 -9.72 16.77 31.22
C LYS A 17 -9.85 15.28 30.87
N PRO A 18 -10.76 14.55 31.55
CA PRO A 18 -10.97 13.12 31.32
C PRO A 18 -11.81 12.92 30.06
N THR A 19 -11.22 12.32 29.03
CA THR A 19 -11.96 11.73 27.90
C THR A 19 -12.04 10.23 28.11
N LYS A 20 -13.27 9.74 28.13
CA LYS A 20 -13.68 8.38 28.46
C LYS A 20 -13.26 7.42 27.34
N GLY A 21 -12.44 6.43 27.69
CA GLY A 21 -12.22 5.21 26.92
C GLY A 21 -11.00 5.22 26.01
N GLU A 22 -9.81 4.99 26.59
CA GLU A 22 -8.65 4.28 26.02
C GLU A 22 -7.44 4.57 26.91
N ASP A 23 -7.30 3.85 28.02
CA ASP A 23 -6.08 3.87 28.83
C ASP A 23 -4.97 3.09 28.11
N SER A 24 -4.50 3.63 26.98
CA SER A 24 -3.23 3.22 26.37
C SER A 24 -2.11 3.72 27.26
N CYS A 25 -1.90 3.00 28.38
CA CYS A 25 -0.76 3.27 29.22
C CYS A 25 0.49 2.93 28.42
N ALA A 26 1.38 3.90 28.28
CA ALA A 26 2.75 3.69 27.87
C ALA A 26 3.39 2.57 28.71
N ALA A 27 3.36 1.34 28.21
CA ALA A 27 3.94 0.18 28.91
C ALA A 27 5.45 0.38 29.15
N TRP A 28 6.08 1.23 28.32
CA TRP A 28 7.48 1.64 28.42
C TRP A 28 7.77 2.64 29.55
N ALA A 29 6.75 3.25 30.16
CA ALA A 29 6.89 4.23 31.24
C ALA A 29 6.35 3.72 32.59
N LYS A 30 6.02 2.43 32.68
CA LYS A 30 5.42 1.80 33.87
C LYS A 30 6.31 0.71 34.45
N ASP A 31 6.17 0.51 35.76
CA ASP A 31 6.83 -0.58 36.46
C ASP A 31 6.20 -1.94 36.11
N VAL A 32 7.03 -2.99 36.12
CA VAL A 32 6.64 -4.35 35.70
C VAL A 32 5.44 -4.87 36.50
N LYS A 33 5.40 -4.60 37.81
CA LYS A 33 4.28 -5.01 38.70
C LYS A 33 2.96 -4.34 38.34
N GLU A 34 3.02 -3.08 37.91
CA GLU A 34 1.84 -2.32 37.52
C GLU A 34 1.29 -2.84 36.18
N CYS A 35 2.17 -3.26 35.27
CA CYS A 35 1.77 -3.95 34.04
C CYS A 35 1.15 -5.33 34.32
N GLU A 36 1.71 -6.10 35.25
CA GLU A 36 1.18 -7.41 35.65
C GLU A 36 -0.24 -7.31 36.21
N GLU A 37 -0.47 -6.36 37.11
CA GLU A 37 -1.80 -6.10 37.69
C GLU A 37 -2.79 -5.60 36.63
N LYS A 38 -2.34 -4.71 35.73
CA LYS A 38 -3.20 -4.17 34.67
C LYS A 38 -3.66 -5.23 33.66
N TYR A 39 -2.77 -6.13 33.26
CA TYR A 39 -3.07 -7.14 32.23
C TYR A 39 -3.51 -8.49 32.82
N GLY A 40 -3.54 -8.61 34.15
CA GLY A 40 -3.94 -9.83 34.87
C GLY A 40 -2.97 -10.99 34.61
N LEU A 41 -1.67 -10.71 34.53
CA LEU A 41 -0.64 -11.69 34.17
C LEU A 41 -0.01 -12.29 35.42
N ASN A 42 0.27 -13.60 35.41
CA ASN A 42 1.23 -14.17 36.35
C ASN A 42 2.61 -14.26 35.68
N ARG A 43 3.66 -13.78 36.34
CA ARG A 43 5.01 -13.75 35.76
C ARG A 43 5.62 -15.15 35.58
N ASP A 44 5.28 -16.10 36.45
CA ASP A 44 5.89 -17.43 36.46
C ASP A 44 5.16 -18.41 35.54
N TYR A 45 3.84 -18.24 35.36
CA TYR A 45 3.00 -19.19 34.62
C TYR A 45 2.29 -18.57 33.40
N GLY A 46 2.40 -17.25 33.20
CA GLY A 46 1.76 -16.54 32.10
C GLY A 46 0.24 -16.39 32.28
N LEU A 47 -0.45 -16.29 31.15
CA LEU A 47 -1.92 -16.26 31.07
C LEU A 47 -2.47 -17.68 31.04
N SER A 48 -3.62 -17.89 31.69
CA SER A 48 -4.33 -19.16 31.60
C SER A 48 -4.97 -19.35 30.21
N THR A 49 -5.20 -20.61 29.83
CA THR A 49 -5.83 -20.94 28.53
C THR A 49 -7.20 -20.27 28.36
N GLU A 50 -7.99 -20.16 29.43
CA GLU A 50 -9.29 -19.49 29.40
C GLU A 50 -9.18 -17.98 29.13
N GLU A 51 -8.12 -17.33 29.62
CA GLU A 51 -7.87 -15.91 29.38
C GLU A 51 -7.34 -15.68 27.97
N VAL A 52 -6.51 -16.59 27.46
CA VAL A 52 -6.03 -16.56 26.07
C VAL A 52 -7.19 -16.71 25.08
N GLU A 53 -8.23 -17.48 25.40
CA GLU A 53 -9.42 -17.58 24.55
C GLU A 53 -10.33 -16.35 24.62
N LYS A 54 -10.39 -15.68 25.78
CA LYS A 54 -11.21 -14.47 25.98
C LYS A 54 -10.58 -13.20 25.40
N LYS A 55 -9.25 -13.12 25.35
CA LYS A 55 -8.51 -11.91 24.90
C LYS A 55 -8.69 -11.56 23.42
N PRO A 56 -8.74 -12.51 22.46
CA PRO A 56 -9.02 -12.22 21.05
C PRO A 56 -10.37 -11.55 20.82
N ALA A 57 -11.36 -11.77 21.70
CA ALA A 57 -12.66 -11.08 21.61
C ALA A 57 -12.59 -9.60 22.00
N ILE A 58 -11.58 -9.19 22.79
CA ILE A 58 -11.42 -7.83 23.31
C ILE A 58 -10.39 -7.05 22.50
N PHE A 59 -9.26 -7.68 22.17
CA PHE A 59 -8.12 -7.03 21.51
C PHE A 59 -8.02 -7.33 20.02
N GLY A 60 -8.82 -8.28 19.52
CA GLY A 60 -8.66 -8.80 18.17
C GLY A 60 -7.46 -9.74 18.05
N TRP A 61 -7.24 -10.24 16.84
CA TRP A 61 -6.06 -11.04 16.53
C TRP A 61 -4.85 -10.12 16.41
N ASN A 62 -3.71 -10.54 16.97
CA ASN A 62 -2.43 -9.88 16.76
C ASN A 62 -1.88 -10.22 15.36
N ALA A 63 -2.66 -9.90 14.33
CA ALA A 63 -2.30 -10.01 12.93
C ALA A 63 -2.43 -8.61 12.32
N LEU A 64 -1.49 -8.26 11.44
CA LEU A 64 -1.67 -7.08 10.61
C LEU A 64 -2.76 -7.41 9.58
N ASP A 65 -3.64 -6.44 9.33
CA ASP A 65 -4.61 -6.56 8.25
C ASP A 65 -3.86 -6.76 6.94
N ASP A 66 -4.16 -7.86 6.25
CA ASP A 66 -3.65 -8.08 4.90
C ASP A 66 -4.29 -7.02 3.99
N HIS A 67 -3.49 -6.07 3.55
CA HIS A 67 -3.89 -5.19 2.47
C HIS A 67 -3.96 -6.03 1.19
N GLU A 68 -5.18 -6.25 0.69
CA GLU A 68 -5.38 -6.82 -0.65
C GLU A 68 -4.57 -6.00 -1.65
N GLY A 69 -3.53 -6.63 -2.22
CA GLY A 69 -2.69 -5.99 -3.22
C GLY A 69 -3.54 -5.53 -4.42
N PRO A 70 -3.12 -4.46 -5.12
CA PRO A 70 -3.85 -4.01 -6.31
C PRO A 70 -3.97 -5.17 -7.32
N SER A 71 -5.18 -5.36 -7.84
CA SER A 71 -5.43 -6.40 -8.83
C SER A 71 -4.71 -6.08 -10.15
N ILE A 72 -4.35 -7.13 -10.91
CA ILE A 72 -3.68 -7.00 -12.23
C ILE A 72 -4.48 -6.07 -13.16
N TRP A 73 -5.82 -6.16 -13.11
CA TRP A 73 -6.70 -5.27 -13.87
C TRP A 73 -6.55 -3.80 -13.48
N ARG A 74 -6.37 -3.50 -12.20
CA ARG A 74 -6.19 -2.12 -11.71
C ARG A 74 -4.85 -1.57 -12.14
N LEU A 75 -3.80 -2.39 -12.15
CA LEU A 75 -2.47 -1.99 -12.63
C LEU A 75 -2.47 -1.70 -14.14
N ILE A 76 -3.17 -2.52 -14.95
CA ILE A 76 -3.35 -2.26 -16.39
C ILE A 76 -4.11 -0.95 -16.63
N LEU A 77 -5.16 -0.68 -15.82
CA LEU A 77 -5.93 0.56 -15.93
C LEU A 77 -5.11 1.79 -15.55
N ASP A 78 -4.22 1.65 -14.57
CA ASP A 78 -3.33 2.73 -14.14
C ASP A 78 -2.33 3.10 -15.24
N GLN A 79 -1.77 2.08 -15.93
CA GLN A 79 -0.92 2.29 -17.10
C GLN A 79 -1.62 3.04 -18.24
N PHE A 80 -2.92 2.77 -18.49
CA PHE A 80 -3.69 3.48 -19.50
C PHE A 80 -3.99 4.95 -19.15
N ASN A 81 -3.84 5.35 -17.88
CA ASN A 81 -3.97 6.74 -17.45
C ASN A 81 -2.72 7.58 -17.69
N ASP A 82 -1.59 6.97 -18.05
CA ASP A 82 -0.38 7.70 -18.40
C ASP A 82 -0.62 8.55 -19.66
N THR A 83 -0.19 9.81 -19.61
CA THR A 83 -0.30 10.75 -20.73
C THR A 83 0.45 10.25 -21.96
N LEU A 84 1.60 9.60 -21.77
CA LEU A 84 2.39 9.01 -22.86
C LEU A 84 1.62 7.86 -23.51
N VAL A 85 1.10 6.91 -22.72
CA VAL A 85 0.32 5.77 -23.24
C VAL A 85 -0.89 6.25 -24.04
N ARG A 86 -1.59 7.28 -23.55
CA ARG A 86 -2.73 7.87 -24.26
C ARG A 86 -2.34 8.47 -25.60
N ILE A 87 -1.21 9.19 -25.68
CA ILE A 87 -0.72 9.76 -26.95
C ILE A 87 -0.33 8.63 -27.92
N LEU A 88 0.34 7.57 -27.45
CA LEU A 88 0.66 6.41 -28.27
C LEU A 88 -0.60 5.68 -28.77
N LEU A 89 -1.61 5.56 -27.93
CA LEU A 89 -2.89 4.98 -28.33
C LEU A 89 -3.60 5.83 -29.39
N CYS A 90 -3.60 7.17 -29.23
CA CYS A 90 -4.12 8.07 -30.25
C CYS A 90 -3.35 7.91 -31.58
N ALA A 91 -2.02 7.81 -31.54
CA ALA A 91 -1.21 7.55 -32.72
C ALA A 91 -1.57 6.19 -33.36
N ALA A 92 -1.71 5.13 -32.56
CA ALA A 92 -2.11 3.81 -33.05
C ALA A 92 -3.46 3.85 -33.77
N VAL A 93 -4.44 4.58 -33.22
CA VAL A 93 -5.76 4.74 -33.84
C VAL A 93 -5.65 5.50 -35.16
N VAL A 94 -4.90 6.61 -35.21
CA VAL A 94 -4.72 7.39 -36.44
C VAL A 94 -4.00 6.55 -37.50
N SER A 95 -2.90 5.88 -37.16
CA SER A 95 -2.16 5.00 -38.07
C SER A 95 -3.03 3.82 -38.54
N PHE A 96 -3.86 3.25 -37.67
CA PHE A 96 -4.78 2.18 -38.05
C PHE A 96 -5.85 2.65 -39.04
N VAL A 97 -6.41 3.84 -38.82
CA VAL A 97 -7.38 4.44 -39.73
C VAL A 97 -6.75 4.74 -41.09
N LEU A 98 -5.53 5.30 -41.12
CA LEU A 98 -4.78 5.54 -42.36
C LEU A 98 -4.48 4.23 -43.08
N ALA A 99 -3.99 3.22 -42.38
CA ALA A 99 -3.73 1.90 -42.94
C ALA A 99 -5.00 1.26 -43.52
N TRP A 100 -6.16 1.50 -42.89
CA TRP A 100 -7.43 0.99 -43.41
C TRP A 100 -7.86 1.71 -44.70
N TYR A 101 -7.63 3.02 -44.82
CA TYR A 101 -7.89 3.75 -46.06
C TYR A 101 -6.92 3.37 -47.19
N ASP A 102 -5.61 3.34 -46.91
CA ASP A 102 -4.58 2.96 -47.89
C ASP A 102 -4.72 1.50 -48.34
N GLY A 103 -5.13 0.60 -47.43
CA GLY A 103 -5.42 -0.80 -47.75
C GLY A 103 -6.61 -1.00 -48.69
N GLN A 104 -7.52 -0.02 -48.81
CA GLN A 104 -8.62 -0.07 -49.79
C GLN A 104 -8.19 0.35 -51.20
N GLU A 105 -7.08 1.07 -51.37
CA GLU A 105 -6.62 1.56 -52.68
C GLU A 105 -5.71 0.57 -53.45
N GLY A 106 -5.45 -0.63 -52.91
CA GLY A 106 -4.99 -1.77 -53.70
C GLY A 106 -3.61 -1.63 -54.37
N GLY A 107 -2.70 -0.89 -53.76
CA GLY A 107 -1.29 -0.84 -54.18
C GLY A 107 -0.43 -1.90 -53.48
N GLU A 108 0.68 -2.28 -54.10
CA GLU A 108 1.69 -3.24 -53.59
C GLU A 108 2.39 -2.88 -52.26
N MET A 109 1.91 -1.84 -51.56
CA MET A 109 2.43 -1.31 -50.30
C MET A 109 1.64 -1.78 -49.05
N GLU A 110 0.67 -2.68 -49.21
CA GLU A 110 -0.21 -3.16 -48.13
C GLU A 110 0.56 -3.62 -46.88
N ILE A 111 1.69 -4.32 -47.06
CA ILE A 111 2.51 -4.80 -45.94
C ILE A 111 3.08 -3.63 -45.12
N THR A 112 3.47 -2.53 -45.76
CA THR A 112 4.05 -1.36 -45.06
C THR A 112 3.03 -0.60 -44.23
N ALA A 113 1.76 -0.59 -44.66
CA ALA A 113 0.67 0.05 -43.92
C ALA A 113 0.36 -0.67 -42.59
N PHE A 114 0.56 -1.99 -42.51
CA PHE A 114 0.38 -2.75 -41.27
C PHE A 114 1.56 -2.67 -40.30
N VAL A 115 2.77 -2.35 -40.79
CA VAL A 115 3.97 -2.25 -39.93
C VAL A 115 3.85 -1.08 -38.97
N GLU A 116 3.27 0.04 -39.40
CA GLU A 116 3.17 1.26 -38.59
C GLU A 116 2.27 1.08 -37.36
N PRO A 117 1.01 0.59 -37.45
CA PRO A 117 0.22 0.23 -36.28
C PRO A 117 0.89 -0.85 -35.43
N LEU A 118 1.51 -1.87 -36.06
CA LEU A 118 2.13 -2.99 -35.35
C LEU A 118 3.27 -2.53 -34.42
N VAL A 119 4.13 -1.62 -34.90
CA VAL A 119 5.23 -1.07 -34.08
C VAL A 119 4.68 -0.29 -32.89
N ILE A 120 3.64 0.53 -33.08
CA ILE A 120 3.03 1.31 -31.99
C ILE A 120 2.37 0.37 -30.96
N PHE A 121 1.66 -0.67 -31.42
CA PHE A 121 1.11 -1.71 -30.54
C PHE A 121 2.20 -2.43 -29.74
N LEU A 122 3.34 -2.75 -30.35
CA LEU A 122 4.46 -3.38 -29.67
C LEU A 122 5.01 -2.49 -28.55
N ILE A 123 5.13 -1.17 -28.79
CA ILE A 123 5.55 -0.23 -27.75
C ILE A 123 4.54 -0.18 -26.60
N LEU A 124 3.23 -0.20 -26.89
CA LEU A 124 2.19 -0.25 -25.86
C LEU A 124 2.29 -1.52 -24.99
N ILE A 125 2.54 -2.68 -25.61
CA ILE A 125 2.70 -3.96 -24.88
C ILE A 125 3.95 -3.93 -24.00
N VAL A 126 5.09 -3.46 -24.53
CA VAL A 126 6.32 -3.32 -23.75
C VAL A 126 6.13 -2.36 -22.59
N ASN A 127 5.46 -1.22 -22.79
CA ASN A 127 5.18 -0.27 -21.73
C ASN A 127 4.23 -0.86 -20.68
N ALA A 128 3.22 -1.61 -21.10
CA ALA A 128 2.32 -2.32 -20.19
C ALA A 128 3.06 -3.40 -19.37
N CYS A 129 4.06 -4.08 -19.92
CA CYS A 129 4.85 -5.06 -19.16
C CYS A 129 5.87 -4.42 -18.19
N VAL A 130 6.48 -3.30 -18.57
CA VAL A 130 7.49 -2.61 -17.72
C VAL A 130 6.83 -1.77 -16.63
N GLY A 131 5.64 -1.23 -16.91
CA GLY A 131 4.93 -0.34 -16.02
C GLY A 131 3.95 -1.01 -15.04
N VAL A 132 3.72 -2.33 -15.15
CA VAL A 132 2.90 -3.12 -14.22
C VAL A 132 3.70 -3.63 -13.04
#